data_AF-A0A349D457-F1
#
_entry.id   AF-A0A349D457-F1
#
_cell.length_a   1.000
_cell.length_b   1.000
_cell.length_c   1.000
_cell.angle_alpha   90.00
_cell.angle_beta   90.00
_cell.angle_gamma   90.00
#
_symmetry.space_group_name_H-M   'P 1'
#
loop_
_entity.id
_entity.type
_entity.pdbx_description
1 polymer ?
#
loop_
_entity_poly.entity_id
_entity_poly.type
_entity_poly.pdbx_seq_one_letter_code
_entity_poly.pdbx_strand_id
1 'polypeptide(L)'
;MTKSLLISLLFSLLLGDLFSQRVFRSVGNGNWDDASTWDASAGTGGIEGITFPSPTDSVYIEAGDTVLLDLTNVGNNYEFGGFLYVGTNAVFQSASGNGNTDGLVLVDDSYVVVDGDFWVAENGEGPGTAGPAPLDFDIENNSYFRVNTGGYVYLADDWFIRDNAFMYVQINICMEVDDDLQVEDNAFICGAGGASIT
;
A
#
# COMPACT_ATOMS: atom_id res chain seq x y z
N MET A 1 10.16 26.49 -3.38
CA MET A 1 9.34 25.25 -3.31
C MET A 1 10.11 24.00 -3.76
N THR A 2 11.45 23.97 -3.73
CA THR A 2 12.25 22.83 -4.23
C THR A 2 12.92 22.00 -3.13
N LYS A 3 12.97 22.50 -1.88
CA LYS A 3 13.60 21.78 -0.76
C LYS A 3 12.74 20.67 -0.16
N SER A 4 11.41 20.75 -0.30
CA SER A 4 10.48 19.77 0.28
C SER A 4 10.48 18.44 -0.50
N LEU A 5 10.58 18.52 -1.83
CA LEU A 5 10.59 17.35 -2.70
C LEU A 5 11.87 16.51 -2.54
N LEU A 6 13.03 17.17 -2.40
CA LEU A 6 14.30 16.46 -2.19
C LEU A 6 14.35 15.73 -0.84
N ILE A 7 13.72 16.26 0.20
CA ILE A 7 13.70 15.63 1.53
C ILE A 7 12.75 14.42 1.53
N SER A 8 11.59 14.52 0.86
CA SER A 8 10.68 13.37 0.71
C SER A 8 11.36 12.23 -0.04
N LEU A 9 11.99 12.53 -1.18
CA LEU A 9 12.67 11.53 -1.99
C LEU A 9 13.88 10.89 -1.28
N LEU A 10 14.70 11.69 -0.56
CA LEU A 10 15.82 11.14 0.22
C LEU A 10 15.36 10.31 1.42
N PHE A 11 14.23 10.64 2.04
CA PHE A 11 13.70 9.88 3.18
C PHE A 11 13.14 8.52 2.72
N SER A 12 12.43 8.49 1.59
CA SER A 12 11.94 7.25 0.97
C SER A 12 13.05 6.34 0.44
N LEU A 13 14.21 6.89 0.05
CA LEU A 13 15.38 6.08 -0.33
C LEU A 13 16.09 5.44 0.88
N LEU A 14 16.15 6.12 2.03
CA LEU A 14 16.86 5.62 3.22
C LEU A 14 16.07 4.56 4.00
N LEU A 15 14.73 4.55 3.86
CA LEU A 15 13.84 3.56 4.49
C LEU A 15 13.86 2.21 3.74
N GLY A 16 14.05 2.20 2.41
CA GLY A 16 14.14 0.97 1.63
C GLY A 16 15.30 0.05 2.04
N ASP A 17 16.38 0.62 2.61
CA ASP A 17 17.56 -0.13 3.07
C ASP A 17 17.32 -0.97 4.35
N LEU A 18 16.18 -0.80 5.04
CA LEU A 18 15.80 -1.60 6.21
C LEU A 18 15.11 -2.93 5.84
N PHE A 19 14.63 -3.07 4.61
CA PHE A 19 13.88 -4.25 4.15
C PHE A 19 14.77 -5.22 3.36
N SER A 20 14.45 -6.52 3.45
CA SER A 20 15.27 -7.57 2.86
C SER A 20 15.10 -7.68 1.33
N GLN A 21 16.11 -7.17 0.63
CA GLN A 21 16.81 -7.72 -0.56
C GLN A 21 16.57 -7.20 -1.98
N ARG A 22 15.44 -6.61 -2.41
CA ARG A 22 15.35 -6.01 -3.78
C ARG A 22 14.53 -4.75 -3.85
N VAL A 23 14.80 -3.96 -4.89
CA VAL A 23 14.06 -2.73 -5.23
C VAL A 23 13.42 -2.90 -6.59
N PHE A 24 12.11 -2.72 -6.64
CA PHE A 24 11.31 -2.72 -7.86
C PHE A 24 10.71 -1.34 -8.08
N ARG A 25 10.73 -0.88 -9.33
CA ARG A 25 10.08 0.37 -9.76
C ARG A 25 9.12 0.05 -10.89
N SER A 26 7.90 0.56 -10.84
CA SER A 26 7.00 0.39 -11.99
C SER A 26 7.54 1.14 -13.21
N VAL A 27 7.31 0.59 -14.41
CA VAL A 27 7.66 1.24 -15.69
C VAL A 27 6.42 1.62 -16.52
N GLY A 28 5.25 1.39 -15.95
CA GLY A 28 3.96 1.62 -16.57
C GLY A 28 2.86 0.85 -15.85
N ASN A 29 1.64 1.01 -16.36
CA ASN A 29 0.47 0.32 -15.84
C ASN A 29 0.59 -1.19 -16.04
N GLY A 30 0.20 -1.98 -15.05
CA GLY A 30 0.23 -3.43 -15.17
C GLY A 30 -0.14 -4.16 -13.90
N ASN A 31 0.00 -5.49 -13.95
CA ASN A 31 -0.27 -6.35 -12.81
C ASN A 31 1.00 -6.54 -11.98
N TRP A 32 0.85 -6.73 -10.67
CA TRP A 32 1.94 -6.98 -9.75
C TRP A 32 2.77 -8.19 -10.15
N ASP A 33 2.14 -9.28 -10.58
CA ASP A 33 2.82 -10.52 -10.98
C ASP A 33 3.27 -10.53 -12.46
N ASP A 34 3.15 -9.41 -13.18
CA ASP A 34 3.65 -9.28 -14.55
C ASP A 34 5.05 -8.67 -14.56
N ALA A 35 6.00 -9.41 -15.13
CA ALA A 35 7.38 -9.00 -15.33
C ALA A 35 7.54 -7.65 -16.06
N SER A 36 6.61 -7.33 -16.96
CA SER A 36 6.65 -6.12 -17.78
C SER A 36 6.24 -4.86 -17.02
N THR A 37 5.60 -5.01 -15.86
CA THR A 37 5.25 -3.90 -14.97
C THR A 37 6.48 -3.29 -14.31
N TRP A 38 7.57 -4.04 -14.19
CA TRP A 38 8.68 -3.71 -13.29
C TRP A 38 10.03 -3.53 -13.98
N ASP A 39 10.73 -2.47 -13.59
CA ASP A 39 12.17 -2.38 -13.72
C ASP A 39 12.85 -3.00 -12.49
N ALA A 40 13.38 -4.20 -12.66
CA ALA A 40 14.16 -4.91 -11.64
C ALA A 40 15.64 -4.50 -11.60
N SER A 41 16.08 -3.51 -12.41
CA SER A 41 17.49 -3.11 -12.51
C SER A 41 17.97 -2.22 -11.36
N ALA A 42 17.09 -1.87 -10.41
CA ALA A 42 17.33 -0.82 -9.41
C ALA A 42 17.79 -1.32 -8.01
N GLY A 43 18.36 -2.53 -7.86
CA GLY A 43 18.82 -3.02 -6.55
C GLY A 43 20.05 -3.94 -6.59
N THR A 44 20.91 -3.83 -5.57
CA THR A 44 22.10 -4.67 -5.36
C THR A 44 21.68 -6.12 -5.15
N GLY A 45 21.92 -6.99 -6.14
CA GLY A 45 21.67 -8.43 -6.01
C GLY A 45 20.66 -9.02 -6.99
N GLY A 46 20.36 -8.36 -8.12
CA GLY A 46 19.52 -8.91 -9.18
C GLY A 46 19.83 -10.38 -9.48
N ILE A 47 18.93 -11.27 -9.03
CA ILE A 47 19.00 -12.71 -9.27
C ILE A 47 18.29 -12.97 -10.60
N GLU A 48 18.96 -13.67 -11.51
CA GLU A 48 18.37 -14.15 -12.75
C GLU A 48 17.10 -14.96 -12.46
N GLY A 49 15.98 -14.60 -13.09
CA GLY A 49 14.73 -15.36 -13.01
C GLY A 49 13.68 -14.84 -12.03
N ILE A 50 13.92 -13.72 -11.33
CA ILE A 50 12.87 -13.03 -10.57
C ILE A 50 12.52 -11.72 -11.27
N THR A 51 11.25 -11.59 -11.64
CA THR A 51 10.79 -10.52 -12.55
C THR A 51 9.72 -9.63 -11.96
N PHE A 52 9.20 -9.94 -10.77
CA PHE A 52 8.21 -9.14 -10.05
C PHE A 52 8.48 -9.15 -8.53
N PRO A 53 7.92 -8.19 -7.77
CA PRO A 53 8.20 -8.07 -6.35
C PRO A 53 7.61 -9.19 -5.52
N SER A 54 8.38 -9.64 -4.53
CA SER A 54 7.90 -10.45 -3.42
C SER A 54 7.45 -9.55 -2.25
N PRO A 55 6.72 -10.11 -1.27
CA PRO A 55 6.15 -9.29 -0.21
C PRO A 55 7.15 -8.64 0.75
N THR A 56 8.43 -9.00 0.72
CA THR A 56 9.49 -8.41 1.58
C THR A 56 10.36 -7.39 0.83
N ASP A 57 10.10 -7.15 -0.45
CA ASP A 57 10.90 -6.25 -1.26
C ASP A 57 10.50 -4.77 -1.05
N SER A 58 11.33 -3.86 -1.55
CA SER A 58 11.01 -2.45 -1.67
C SER A 58 10.38 -2.18 -3.03
N VAL A 59 9.17 -1.63 -3.05
CA VAL A 59 8.38 -1.41 -4.25
C VAL A 59 8.02 0.06 -4.37
N TYR A 60 8.32 0.64 -5.52
CA TYR A 60 7.97 2.00 -5.86
C TYR A 60 7.03 1.96 -7.06
N ILE A 61 5.80 2.42 -6.86
CA ILE A 61 4.86 2.68 -7.95
C ILE A 61 5.09 4.12 -8.35
N GLU A 62 5.70 4.29 -9.52
CA GLU A 62 6.12 5.57 -10.04
C GLU A 62 4.91 6.45 -10.42
N ALA A 63 5.14 7.76 -10.44
CA ALA A 63 4.07 8.74 -10.61
C ALA A 63 3.26 8.52 -11.91
N GLY A 64 1.94 8.41 -11.77
CA GLY A 64 1.02 8.21 -12.90
C GLY A 64 0.79 6.76 -13.30
N ASP A 65 1.52 5.79 -12.72
CA ASP A 65 1.34 4.38 -13.01
C ASP A 65 0.19 3.79 -12.16
N THR A 66 -0.51 2.81 -12.73
CA THR A 66 -1.53 2.01 -12.03
C THR A 66 -1.06 0.57 -11.94
N VAL A 67 -0.88 0.06 -10.72
CA VAL A 67 -0.48 -1.32 -10.46
C VAL A 67 -1.58 -2.05 -9.70
N LEU A 68 -1.97 -3.20 -10.24
CA LEU A 68 -2.97 -4.11 -9.67
C LEU A 68 -2.29 -5.31 -9.02
N LEU A 69 -2.46 -5.48 -7.72
CA LEU A 69 -2.21 -6.74 -7.00
C LEU A 69 -3.51 -7.55 -6.99
N ASP A 70 -3.59 -8.61 -7.78
CA ASP A 70 -4.80 -9.44 -7.90
C ASP A 70 -4.78 -10.60 -6.90
N LEU A 71 -5.57 -10.49 -5.84
CA LEU A 71 -5.68 -11.49 -4.77
C LEU A 71 -6.82 -12.49 -4.99
N THR A 72 -7.54 -12.42 -6.12
CA THR A 72 -8.75 -13.23 -6.36
C THR A 72 -8.53 -14.74 -6.47
N ASN A 73 -7.27 -15.21 -6.44
CA ASN A 73 -6.91 -16.62 -6.60
C ASN A 73 -5.93 -17.14 -5.54
N VAL A 74 -5.58 -16.37 -4.51
CA VAL A 74 -4.54 -16.79 -3.53
C VAL A 74 -5.11 -17.71 -2.44
N GLY A 75 -6.41 -17.61 -2.15
CA GLY A 75 -7.10 -18.43 -1.13
C GLY A 75 -6.58 -18.24 0.29
N ASN A 76 -5.80 -17.18 0.53
CA ASN A 76 -5.22 -16.70 1.78
C ASN A 76 -4.83 -15.22 1.62
N ASN A 77 -4.58 -14.56 2.74
CA ASN A 77 -4.14 -13.18 2.80
C ASN A 77 -2.77 -13.00 2.12
N TYR A 78 -2.59 -11.86 1.46
CA TYR A 78 -1.29 -11.41 1.01
C TYR A 78 -0.60 -10.62 2.12
N GLU A 79 0.32 -11.29 2.82
CA GLU A 79 1.11 -10.68 3.88
C GLU A 79 2.30 -9.91 3.29
N PHE A 80 2.31 -8.59 3.44
CA PHE A 80 3.37 -7.70 2.98
C PHE A 80 4.23 -7.21 4.15
N GLY A 81 5.51 -7.58 4.13
CA GLY A 81 6.53 -7.22 5.13
C GLY A 81 7.56 -6.20 4.62
N GLY A 82 7.35 -5.65 3.43
CA GLY A 82 8.33 -4.83 2.71
C GLY A 82 8.12 -3.32 2.85
N PHE A 83 8.69 -2.59 1.89
CA PHE A 83 8.43 -1.16 1.72
C PHE A 83 7.58 -0.93 0.48
N LEU A 84 6.51 -0.15 0.59
CA LEU A 84 5.70 0.26 -0.56
C LEU A 84 5.59 1.78 -0.62
N TYR A 85 5.92 2.35 -1.77
CA TYR A 85 5.70 3.76 -2.07
C TYR A 85 4.76 3.91 -3.26
N VAL A 86 3.64 4.59 -3.05
CA VAL A 86 2.69 4.97 -4.11
C VAL A 86 2.92 6.43 -4.47
N GLY A 87 3.50 6.68 -5.64
CA GLY A 87 3.83 8.01 -6.11
C GLY A 87 2.62 8.89 -6.40
N THR A 88 2.84 10.19 -6.55
CA THR A 88 1.77 11.15 -6.87
C THR A 88 1.04 10.78 -8.16
N ASN A 89 -0.30 10.81 -8.13
CA ASN A 89 -1.18 10.37 -9.22
C ASN A 89 -0.98 8.89 -9.65
N ALA A 90 -0.18 8.12 -8.92
CA ALA A 90 -0.11 6.69 -9.10
C ALA A 90 -1.28 6.03 -8.38
N VAL A 91 -1.62 4.82 -8.77
CA VAL A 91 -2.64 3.99 -8.13
C VAL A 91 -2.05 2.65 -7.78
N PHE A 92 -2.10 2.30 -6.50
CA PHE A 92 -2.00 0.91 -6.07
C PHE A 92 -3.40 0.39 -5.80
N GLN A 93 -3.77 -0.69 -6.47
CA GLN A 93 -5.02 -1.40 -6.17
C GLN A 93 -4.69 -2.82 -5.74
N SER A 94 -5.07 -3.18 -4.53
CA SER A 94 -5.16 -4.57 -4.09
C SER A 94 -6.58 -5.05 -4.36
N ALA A 95 -6.74 -5.87 -5.38
CA ALA A 95 -8.00 -6.55 -5.66
C ALA A 95 -8.17 -7.75 -4.75
N SER A 96 -8.80 -7.54 -3.61
CA SER A 96 -9.20 -8.60 -2.70
C SER A 96 -10.13 -9.61 -3.38
N GLY A 97 -10.02 -10.87 -2.95
CA GLY A 97 -10.78 -11.99 -3.51
C GLY A 97 -12.22 -12.06 -3.00
N ASN A 98 -13.07 -12.80 -3.72
CA ASN A 98 -14.50 -12.96 -3.41
C ASN A 98 -14.80 -13.92 -2.23
N GLY A 99 -13.85 -14.12 -1.32
CA GLY A 99 -13.93 -15.09 -0.22
C GLY A 99 -13.29 -14.57 1.06
N ASN A 100 -13.70 -15.11 2.21
CA ASN A 100 -13.39 -14.63 3.57
C ASN A 100 -11.90 -14.68 3.99
N THR A 101 -10.94 -14.78 3.08
CA THR A 101 -9.53 -15.03 3.39
C THR A 101 -8.56 -14.27 2.51
N ASP A 102 -9.01 -13.39 1.61
CA ASP A 102 -8.18 -12.90 0.50
C ASP A 102 -7.97 -11.37 0.57
N GLY A 103 -7.40 -10.89 1.69
CA GLY A 103 -7.08 -9.46 1.91
C GLY A 103 -5.57 -9.15 1.86
N LEU A 104 -5.23 -7.87 1.91
CA LEU A 104 -3.86 -7.35 2.07
C LEU A 104 -3.56 -7.12 3.55
N VAL A 105 -2.51 -7.76 4.07
CA VAL A 105 -2.12 -7.65 5.49
C VAL A 105 -0.71 -7.10 5.56
N LEU A 106 -0.53 -5.96 6.21
CA LEU A 106 0.78 -5.38 6.50
C LEU A 106 1.36 -6.01 7.77
N VAL A 107 2.51 -6.66 7.66
CA VAL A 107 3.16 -7.42 8.74
C VAL A 107 4.65 -7.09 8.86
N ASP A 108 5.36 -7.70 9.81
CA ASP A 108 6.83 -7.70 9.90
C ASP A 108 7.50 -6.33 9.78
N ASP A 109 7.01 -5.33 10.54
CA ASP A 109 7.51 -3.96 10.52
C ASP A 109 7.47 -3.28 9.13
N SER A 110 6.52 -3.68 8.27
CA SER A 110 6.35 -3.11 6.92
C SER A 110 6.12 -1.60 6.95
N TYR A 111 6.43 -0.95 5.83
CA TYR A 111 6.34 0.51 5.74
C TYR A 111 5.73 0.95 4.40
N VAL A 112 4.55 1.55 4.47
CA VAL A 112 3.79 2.02 3.31
C VAL A 112 3.66 3.53 3.34
N VAL A 113 3.95 4.16 2.20
CA VAL A 113 3.81 5.61 1.98
C VAL A 113 2.97 5.88 0.75
N VAL A 114 1.94 6.70 0.91
CA VAL A 114 0.95 7.00 -0.12
C VAL A 114 0.96 8.50 -0.43
N ASP A 115 1.48 8.86 -1.61
CA ASP A 115 1.40 10.20 -2.21
C ASP A 115 0.35 10.26 -3.35
N GLY A 116 -0.13 9.11 -3.83
CA GLY A 116 -1.20 8.94 -4.82
C GLY A 116 -2.40 8.20 -4.23
N ASP A 117 -2.97 7.27 -4.98
CA ASP A 117 -4.18 6.54 -4.61
C ASP A 117 -3.86 5.11 -4.15
N PHE A 118 -4.39 4.71 -2.99
CA PHE A 118 -4.26 3.37 -2.44
C PHE A 118 -5.64 2.76 -2.24
N TRP A 119 -5.94 1.71 -3.00
CA TRP A 119 -7.24 1.05 -2.99
C TRP A 119 -7.09 -0.38 -2.51
N VAL A 120 -7.98 -0.78 -1.60
CA VAL A 120 -8.25 -2.18 -1.33
C VAL A 120 -9.75 -2.37 -1.55
N ALA A 121 -10.07 -3.04 -2.66
CA ALA A 121 -11.40 -3.17 -3.21
C ALA A 121 -11.39 -4.24 -4.31
N GLU A 122 -12.54 -4.86 -4.63
CA GLU A 122 -12.65 -5.83 -5.72
C GLU A 122 -12.05 -5.30 -7.06
N ASN A 123 -11.56 -6.22 -7.91
CA ASN A 123 -10.96 -5.85 -9.19
C ASN A 123 -11.95 -5.09 -10.09
N GLY A 124 -11.59 -3.85 -10.44
CA GLY A 124 -12.43 -2.97 -11.27
C GLY A 124 -13.37 -2.08 -10.47
N GLU A 125 -13.33 -2.15 -9.15
CA GLU A 125 -14.03 -1.25 -8.23
C GLU A 125 -13.10 -0.14 -7.71
N GLY A 126 -13.72 0.93 -7.21
CA GLY A 126 -13.04 2.10 -6.69
C GLY A 126 -14.03 3.11 -6.12
N PRO A 127 -13.58 4.31 -5.73
CA PRO A 127 -14.41 5.29 -5.04
C PRO A 127 -15.74 5.59 -5.75
N GLY A 128 -16.85 5.39 -5.04
CA GLY A 128 -18.21 5.67 -5.55
C GLY A 128 -18.84 4.56 -6.39
N THR A 129 -18.29 3.34 -6.42
CA THR A 129 -19.02 2.13 -6.85
C THR A 129 -19.94 1.62 -5.73
N ALA A 130 -20.94 0.78 -6.04
CA ALA A 130 -21.78 0.19 -4.99
C ALA A 130 -20.93 -0.79 -4.19
N GLY A 131 -20.89 -0.63 -2.86
CA GLY A 131 -19.95 -1.32 -1.97
C GLY A 131 -19.84 -2.84 -2.16
N PRO A 132 -18.61 -3.40 -2.18
CA PRO A 132 -18.36 -4.83 -2.34
C PRO A 132 -18.67 -5.67 -1.09
N ALA A 133 -18.45 -6.98 -1.24
CA ALA A 133 -18.49 -8.01 -0.21
C ALA A 133 -17.04 -8.35 0.27
N PRO A 134 -16.84 -9.11 1.36
CA PRO A 134 -15.99 -8.68 2.49
C PRO A 134 -14.51 -9.12 2.56
N LEU A 135 -13.74 -8.40 3.41
CA LEU A 135 -12.40 -8.59 4.02
C LEU A 135 -11.16 -8.15 3.24
N ASP A 136 -10.55 -7.02 3.64
CA ASP A 136 -9.68 -6.31 2.72
C ASP A 136 -8.31 -5.88 3.27
N PHE A 137 -8.22 -5.10 4.36
CA PHE A 137 -6.94 -4.49 4.74
C PHE A 137 -6.62 -4.55 6.23
N ASP A 138 -5.46 -5.11 6.57
CA ASP A 138 -4.98 -5.19 7.95
C ASP A 138 -3.61 -4.52 8.10
N ILE A 139 -3.39 -3.88 9.25
CA ILE A 139 -2.10 -3.33 9.63
C ILE A 139 -1.70 -3.88 11.00
N GLU A 140 -0.62 -4.66 11.03
CA GLU A 140 -0.17 -5.42 12.19
C GLU A 140 1.35 -5.27 12.45
N ASN A 141 1.83 -5.85 13.54
CA ASN A 141 3.26 -6.10 13.79
C ASN A 141 4.15 -4.85 13.62
N ASN A 142 3.83 -3.77 14.34
CA ASN A 142 4.49 -2.46 14.26
C ASN A 142 4.58 -1.84 12.84
N SER A 143 3.80 -2.34 11.89
CA SER A 143 3.77 -1.80 10.53
C SER A 143 3.31 -0.35 10.53
N TYR A 144 3.85 0.40 9.58
CA TYR A 144 3.65 1.84 9.47
C TYR A 144 2.97 2.19 8.14
N PHE A 145 1.78 2.76 8.21
CA PHE A 145 1.05 3.22 7.03
C PHE A 145 0.88 4.74 7.06
N ARG A 146 1.40 5.42 6.03
CA ARG A 146 1.39 6.88 5.98
C ARG A 146 0.80 7.41 4.68
N VAL A 147 -0.18 8.28 4.84
CA VAL A 147 -0.79 9.01 3.73
C VAL A 147 -0.33 10.46 3.79
N ASN A 148 0.35 10.92 2.74
CA ASN A 148 0.81 12.28 2.60
C ASN A 148 -0.24 13.17 1.90
N THR A 149 -0.06 14.47 1.99
CA THR A 149 -0.97 15.46 1.39
C THR A 149 -1.10 15.21 -0.11
N GLY A 150 -2.33 15.03 -0.59
CA GLY A 150 -2.63 14.73 -1.99
C GLY A 150 -2.80 13.24 -2.28
N GLY A 151 -2.49 12.37 -1.32
CA GLY A 151 -2.86 10.97 -1.39
C GLY A 151 -4.32 10.74 -1.00
N TYR A 152 -4.87 9.62 -1.44
CA TYR A 152 -6.24 9.20 -1.15
C TYR A 152 -6.27 7.69 -0.90
N VAL A 153 -7.10 7.28 0.07
CA VAL A 153 -7.22 5.87 0.47
C VAL A 153 -8.69 5.48 0.43
N TYR A 154 -8.97 4.38 -0.27
CA TYR A 154 -10.28 3.76 -0.34
C TYR A 154 -10.18 2.30 0.09
N LEU A 155 -10.95 1.93 1.10
CA LEU A 155 -11.02 0.57 1.64
C LEU A 155 -12.48 0.17 1.60
N ALA A 156 -12.78 -0.88 0.86
CA ALA A 156 -14.15 -1.16 0.44
C ALA A 156 -14.94 -2.05 1.42
N ASP A 157 -14.33 -2.48 2.52
CA ASP A 157 -14.98 -3.28 3.55
C ASP A 157 -14.24 -3.12 4.90
N ASP A 158 -13.91 -4.22 5.58
CA ASP A 158 -13.27 -4.23 6.89
C ASP A 158 -11.82 -3.69 6.86
N TRP A 159 -11.51 -2.85 7.86
CA TRP A 159 -10.16 -2.40 8.14
C TRP A 159 -9.77 -2.60 9.60
N PHE A 160 -8.69 -3.36 9.82
CA PHE A 160 -8.12 -3.59 11.13
C PHE A 160 -6.74 -2.96 11.30
N ILE A 161 -6.54 -2.28 12.44
CA ILE A 161 -5.23 -1.78 12.86
C ILE A 161 -4.95 -2.31 14.28
N ARG A 162 -3.92 -3.15 14.42
CA ARG A 162 -3.63 -3.89 15.66
C ARG A 162 -2.13 -4.12 15.87
N ASP A 163 -1.77 -4.78 16.96
CA ASP A 163 -0.39 -5.22 17.25
C ASP A 163 0.67 -4.11 17.15
N ASN A 164 0.40 -2.99 17.83
CA ASN A 164 1.26 -1.79 17.85
C ASN A 164 1.49 -1.14 16.48
N ALA A 165 0.67 -1.46 15.47
CA ALA A 165 0.69 -0.77 14.19
C ALA A 165 0.39 0.72 14.33
N PHE A 166 0.93 1.50 13.41
CA PHE A 166 0.79 2.94 13.42
C PHE A 166 0.37 3.49 12.07
N MET A 167 -0.64 4.36 12.10
CA MET A 167 -1.10 5.07 10.93
C MET A 167 -0.95 6.58 11.08
N TYR A 168 -0.38 7.22 10.04
CA TYR A 168 -0.25 8.67 9.95
C TYR A 168 -0.94 9.26 8.72
N VAL A 169 -1.89 10.16 8.96
CA VAL A 169 -2.64 10.85 7.90
C VAL A 169 -2.31 12.36 7.93
N GLN A 170 -1.78 12.88 6.83
CA GLN A 170 -1.57 14.33 6.70
C GLN A 170 -2.89 15.11 6.51
N ILE A 171 -2.78 16.43 6.43
CA ILE A 171 -3.92 17.36 6.41
C ILE A 171 -4.63 17.29 5.04
N ASN A 172 -5.96 17.43 5.04
CA ASN A 172 -6.82 17.45 3.84
C ASN A 172 -6.80 16.13 3.04
N ILE A 173 -6.77 15.01 3.75
CA ILE A 173 -6.89 13.68 3.15
C ILE A 173 -8.29 13.17 3.41
N CYS A 174 -8.93 12.65 2.36
CA CYS A 174 -10.17 11.92 2.46
C CYS A 174 -9.82 10.43 2.52
N MET A 175 -10.44 9.74 3.47
CA MET A 175 -10.38 8.30 3.60
C MET A 175 -11.80 7.79 3.67
N GLU A 176 -12.07 6.74 2.91
CA GLU A 176 -13.38 6.12 2.84
C GLU A 176 -13.21 4.66 3.24
N VAL A 177 -14.01 4.26 4.22
CA VAL A 177 -14.15 2.90 4.73
C VAL A 177 -15.62 2.58 4.58
N ASP A 178 -15.95 1.56 3.81
CA ASP A 178 -17.33 1.26 3.43
C ASP A 178 -18.09 0.43 4.48
N ASP A 179 -17.38 -0.26 5.38
CA ASP A 179 -17.98 -0.99 6.52
C ASP A 179 -17.29 -0.68 7.86
N ASP A 180 -16.59 -1.64 8.48
CA ASP A 180 -16.04 -1.48 9.82
C ASP A 180 -14.59 -0.97 9.84
N LEU A 181 -14.33 -0.02 10.75
CA LEU A 181 -12.98 0.37 11.17
C LEU A 181 -12.74 -0.06 12.63
N GLN A 182 -11.76 -0.94 12.83
CA GLN A 182 -11.39 -1.44 14.15
C GLN A 182 -9.92 -1.10 14.50
N VAL A 183 -9.71 -0.55 15.70
CA VAL A 183 -8.38 -0.17 16.21
C VAL A 183 -8.18 -0.77 17.60
N GLU A 184 -7.22 -1.69 17.70
CA GLU A 184 -7.02 -2.52 18.90
C GLU A 184 -5.52 -2.61 19.27
N ASP A 185 -5.20 -3.22 20.40
CA ASP A 185 -3.83 -3.64 20.77
C ASP A 185 -2.73 -2.56 20.65
N ASN A 186 -2.98 -1.42 21.29
CA ASN A 186 -2.09 -0.25 21.29
C ASN A 186 -1.78 0.28 19.88
N ALA A 187 -2.70 0.12 18.93
CA ALA A 187 -2.63 0.79 17.64
C ALA A 187 -3.06 2.27 17.74
N PHE A 188 -2.58 3.07 16.79
CA PHE A 188 -2.87 4.50 16.74
C PHE A 188 -3.16 4.97 15.31
N ILE A 189 -4.23 5.76 15.16
CA ILE A 189 -4.44 6.64 14.00
C ILE A 189 -4.15 8.06 14.45
N CYS A 190 -3.21 8.73 13.79
CA CYS A 190 -2.80 10.09 14.12
C CYS A 190 -2.71 10.94 12.85
N GLY A 191 -2.86 12.26 12.99
CA GLY A 191 -2.69 13.17 11.87
C GLY A 191 -2.32 14.58 12.27
N ALA A 192 -1.71 15.33 11.34
CA ALA A 192 -1.46 16.77 11.49
C ALA A 192 -2.71 17.62 11.16
N GLY A 193 -3.75 17.01 10.60
CA GLY A 193 -5.07 17.58 10.31
C GLY A 193 -6.19 16.74 10.93
N GLY A 194 -7.43 17.20 10.86
CA GLY A 194 -8.57 16.40 11.31
C GLY A 194 -8.77 15.19 10.41
N ALA A 195 -8.74 13.97 10.97
CA ALA A 195 -9.22 12.78 10.28
C ALA A 195 -10.76 12.90 10.19
N SER A 196 -11.30 12.91 8.97
CA SER A 196 -12.74 12.85 8.75
C SER A 196 -13.07 11.43 8.30
N ILE A 197 -13.64 10.65 9.20
CA ILE A 197 -14.32 9.39 8.86
C ILE A 197 -15.75 9.81 8.55
N THR A 198 -16.17 9.66 7.29
CA THR A 198 -17.53 10.02 6.85
C THR A 198 -18.47 8.83 6.90
#